data_AF-A0A124IH67-F1
#
_entry.id   AF-A0A124IH67-F1
#
_cell.length_a   1.000
_cell.length_b   1.000
_cell.length_c   1.000
_cell.angle_alpha   90.00
_cell.angle_beta   90.00
_cell.angle_gamma   90.00
#
_symmetry.space_group_name_H-M   'P 1'
#
loop_
_entity.id
_entity.type
_entity.pdbx_description
1 polymer ?
#
loop_
_entity_poly.entity_id
_entity_poly.type
_entity_poly.pdbx_seq_one_letter_code
_entity_poly.pdbx_strand_id
1 'polypeptide(L)'
;MKGMSRMSNMAKNEYLVPRETKTKMEIFPGFGFIELGAVAAGMALGGVLQLIPVILPLPIGPKLFARLFIFTLPAAMAYMLFKQDTAGNSLYQQLRAFRTWSSRPKVYYYKRRGF
;
A
#
# COMPACT_ATOMS: atom_id res chain seq x y z
N MET A 1 35.02 41.40 -25.03
CA MET A 1 33.82 40.64 -25.50
C MET A 1 33.91 39.12 -25.22
N LYS A 2 34.46 38.69 -24.07
CA LYS A 2 34.71 37.25 -23.77
C LYS A 2 33.79 36.65 -22.69
N GLY A 3 33.01 37.49 -22.00
CA GLY A 3 32.09 37.08 -20.92
C GLY A 3 30.71 36.63 -21.40
N MET A 4 30.23 37.14 -22.54
CA MET A 4 28.84 36.94 -22.99
C MET A 4 28.62 35.57 -23.66
N SER A 5 29.69 34.95 -24.19
CA SER A 5 29.67 33.61 -24.81
C SER A 5 29.65 32.46 -23.78
N ARG A 6 30.02 32.71 -22.52
CA ARG A 6 29.96 31.69 -21.46
C ARG A 6 28.55 31.55 -20.86
N MET A 7 27.75 32.62 -20.82
CA MET A 7 26.39 32.57 -20.28
C MET A 7 25.40 31.85 -21.22
N SER A 8 25.57 31.95 -22.54
CA SER A 8 24.70 31.26 -23.50
C SER A 8 24.90 29.74 -23.56
N ASN A 9 26.04 29.24 -23.06
CA ASN A 9 26.35 27.81 -23.03
C ASN A 9 25.92 27.10 -21.74
N MET A 10 25.73 27.82 -20.63
CA MET A 10 25.18 27.23 -19.39
C MET A 10 23.67 27.02 -19.47
N ALA A 11 22.94 27.91 -20.14
CA ALA A 11 21.48 27.86 -20.21
C ALA A 11 20.93 26.73 -21.10
N LYS A 12 21.77 26.05 -21.89
CA LYS A 12 21.31 25.08 -22.92
C LYS A 12 21.24 23.63 -22.45
N ASN A 13 21.83 23.28 -21.31
CA ASN A 13 22.02 21.87 -20.93
C ASN A 13 21.53 21.50 -19.53
N GLU A 14 20.82 22.37 -18.82
CA GLU A 14 20.25 22.02 -17.53
C GLU A 14 18.85 21.44 -17.74
N TYR A 15 18.81 20.13 -18.01
CA TYR A 15 17.59 19.33 -17.95
C TYR A 15 17.02 19.44 -16.52
N LEU A 16 16.06 20.34 -16.33
CA LEU A 16 15.29 20.58 -15.09
C LEU A 16 14.27 19.46 -14.81
N VAL A 17 14.60 18.21 -15.16
CA VAL A 17 13.79 17.08 -14.73
C VAL A 17 14.32 16.68 -13.35
N PRO A 18 13.52 16.81 -12.28
CA PRO A 18 13.94 16.36 -10.96
C PRO A 18 14.39 14.91 -11.07
N ARG A 19 15.58 14.57 -10.54
CA ARG A 19 16.09 13.18 -10.51
C ARG A 19 15.14 12.17 -9.86
N GLU A 20 14.08 12.65 -9.20
CA GLU A 20 13.06 11.87 -8.51
C GLU A 20 11.85 11.47 -9.38
N THR A 21 11.75 11.90 -10.65
CA THR A 21 10.70 11.37 -11.54
C THR A 21 11.05 9.95 -11.98
N LYS A 22 10.84 8.99 -11.08
CA LYS A 22 10.81 7.57 -11.41
C LYS A 22 9.52 7.32 -12.19
N THR A 23 9.62 7.29 -13.51
CA THR A 23 8.51 6.84 -14.37
C THR A 23 8.26 5.37 -14.05
N LYS A 24 7.22 5.09 -13.27
CA LYS A 24 6.75 3.72 -13.08
C LYS A 24 6.03 3.30 -14.35
N MET A 25 6.17 2.04 -14.74
CA MET A 25 5.34 1.49 -15.82
C MET A 25 3.90 1.39 -15.31
N GLU A 26 3.10 2.39 -15.69
CA GLU A 26 1.69 2.53 -15.36
C GLU A 26 0.86 2.16 -16.60
N ILE A 27 -0.15 1.30 -16.43
CA ILE A 27 -1.12 0.95 -17.47
C ILE A 27 -2.15 2.08 -17.57
N PHE A 28 -2.57 2.61 -16.41
CA PHE A 28 -3.34 3.84 -16.26
C PHE A 28 -2.74 4.67 -15.13
N PRO A 29 -2.97 6.00 -15.06
CA PRO A 29 -2.41 6.84 -14.00
C PRO A 29 -2.70 6.26 -12.60
N GLY A 30 -1.64 5.88 -11.87
CA GLY A 30 -1.74 5.27 -10.54
C GLY A 30 -2.07 3.76 -10.51
N PHE A 31 -2.08 3.08 -11.66
CA PHE A 31 -2.33 1.63 -11.78
C PHE A 31 -1.27 0.97 -12.67
N GLY A 32 -0.28 0.30 -12.06
CA GLY A 32 0.79 -0.41 -12.74
C GLY A 32 0.64 -1.93 -12.70
N PHE A 33 1.74 -2.62 -13.04
CA PHE A 33 1.77 -4.09 -13.08
C PHE A 33 1.60 -4.76 -11.70
N ILE A 34 2.03 -4.10 -10.63
CA ILE A 34 1.89 -4.61 -9.26
C ILE A 34 0.41 -4.63 -8.88
N GLU A 35 -0.31 -3.55 -9.19
CA GLU A 35 -1.73 -3.39 -8.97
C GLU A 35 -2.52 -4.41 -9.80
N LEU A 36 -2.15 -4.61 -11.07
CA LEU A 36 -2.74 -5.65 -11.91
C LEU A 36 -2.57 -7.05 -11.29
N GLY A 37 -1.36 -7.37 -10.83
CA GLY A 37 -1.08 -8.64 -10.14
C GLY A 37 -1.90 -8.80 -8.86
N ALA A 38 -2.04 -7.73 -8.08
CA ALA A 38 -2.86 -7.74 -6.87
C ALA A 38 -4.35 -7.96 -7.18
N VAL A 39 -4.88 -7.34 -8.24
CA VAL A 39 -6.26 -7.56 -8.70
C VAL A 39 -6.46 -9.00 -9.17
N ALA A 40 -5.53 -9.55 -9.96
CA ALA A 40 -5.60 -10.94 -10.41
C ALA A 40 -5.56 -11.93 -9.23
N ALA A 41 -4.67 -11.69 -8.26
CA ALA A 41 -4.62 -12.48 -7.03
C ALA A 41 -5.92 -12.38 -6.21
N GLY A 42 -6.50 -11.18 -6.10
CA GLY A 42 -7.79 -10.96 -5.45
C GLY A 42 -8.93 -11.71 -6.12
N MET A 43 -8.96 -11.73 -7.47
CA MET A 43 -9.93 -12.49 -8.24
C MET A 43 -9.81 -13.99 -8.00
N ALA A 44 -8.57 -14.53 -8.05
CA ALA A 44 -8.32 -15.94 -7.81
C ALA A 44 -8.72 -16.36 -6.38
N LEU A 45 -8.31 -15.59 -5.37
CA LEU A 45 -8.66 -15.81 -3.97
C LEU A 45 -10.17 -15.73 -3.74
N GLY A 46 -10.84 -14.73 -4.32
CA GLY A 46 -12.29 -14.60 -4.25
C GLY A 46 -13.02 -15.80 -4.87
N GLY A 47 -12.53 -16.30 -6.01
CA GLY A 47 -13.05 -17.50 -6.65
C GLY A 47 -12.93 -18.74 -5.74
N VAL A 48 -11.76 -18.94 -5.12
CA VAL A 48 -11.53 -20.05 -4.19
C VAL A 48 -12.44 -19.93 -2.95
N LEU A 49 -12.56 -18.74 -2.38
CA LEU A 49 -13.43 -18.49 -1.22
C LEU A 49 -14.91 -18.79 -1.52
N GLN A 50 -15.38 -18.58 -2.76
CA GLN A 50 -16.74 -18.92 -3.16
C GLN A 50 -17.01 -20.44 -3.22
N LEU A 51 -15.98 -21.28 -3.28
CA LEU A 51 -16.15 -22.74 -3.27
C LEU A 51 -16.44 -23.27 -1.85
N ILE A 52 -16.07 -22.54 -0.80
CA ILE A 52 -16.23 -22.97 0.59
C ILE A 52 -17.70 -23.24 0.95
N PRO A 53 -18.66 -22.34 0.68
CA PRO A 53 -20.08 -22.59 0.98
C PRO A 53 -20.70 -23.69 0.12
N VAL A 54 -20.09 -24.02 -1.03
CA VAL A 54 -20.61 -25.05 -1.94
C VAL A 54 -20.37 -26.43 -1.36
N ILE A 55 -19.18 -26.66 -0.80
CA ILE A 55 -18.75 -27.95 -0.22
C ILE A 55 -19.42 -28.22 1.12
N LEU A 56 -19.76 -27.18 1.88
CA LEU A 56 -20.38 -27.35 3.20
C LEU A 56 -21.84 -27.85 3.07
N PRO A 57 -22.23 -28.97 3.72
CA PRO A 57 -23.60 -29.49 3.75
C PRO A 57 -24.47 -28.70 4.74
N LEU A 58 -24.59 -27.39 4.51
CA LEU A 58 -25.41 -26.49 5.33
C LEU A 58 -26.83 -26.36 4.76
N PRO A 59 -27.84 -26.15 5.62
CA PRO A 59 -29.16 -25.70 5.19
C PRO A 59 -29.09 -24.37 4.42
N ILE A 60 -30.09 -24.10 3.58
CA ILE A 60 -30.11 -22.93 2.67
C ILE A 60 -29.90 -21.59 3.39
N GLY A 61 -30.51 -21.37 4.56
CA GLY A 61 -30.38 -20.12 5.31
C GLY A 61 -28.93 -19.81 5.72
N PRO A 62 -28.28 -20.66 6.53
CA PRO A 62 -26.87 -20.51 6.90
C PRO A 62 -25.92 -20.45 5.70
N LYS A 63 -26.22 -21.18 4.62
CA LYS A 63 -25.40 -21.19 3.39
C LYS A 63 -25.42 -19.84 2.68
N LEU A 64 -26.58 -19.19 2.58
CA LEU A 64 -26.69 -17.84 2.03
C LEU A 64 -26.00 -16.80 2.91
N PHE A 65 -26.17 -16.90 4.23
CA PHE A 65 -25.50 -16.03 5.19
C PHE A 65 -23.96 -16.15 5.08
N ALA A 66 -23.42 -17.37 5.07
CA ALA A 66 -21.99 -17.62 4.91
C ALA A 66 -21.44 -17.05 3.60
N ARG A 67 -22.19 -17.17 2.49
CA ARG A 67 -21.80 -16.62 1.19
C ARG A 67 -21.73 -15.10 1.22
N LEU A 68 -22.71 -14.44 1.83
CA LEU A 68 -22.74 -12.99 1.98
C LEU A 68 -21.57 -12.54 2.85
N PHE A 69 -21.36 -13.21 3.98
CA PHE A 69 -20.28 -12.89 4.91
C PHE A 69 -18.91 -13.02 4.24
N ILE A 70 -18.63 -14.14 3.57
CA ILE A 70 -17.35 -14.39 2.85
C ILE A 70 -17.11 -13.36 1.75
N PHE A 71 -18.16 -12.87 1.09
CA PHE A 71 -18.02 -11.87 0.04
C PHE A 71 -17.74 -10.46 0.62
N THR A 72 -18.40 -10.10 1.72
CA THR A 72 -18.29 -8.75 2.30
C THR A 72 -17.11 -8.58 3.25
N LEU A 73 -16.69 -9.64 3.95
CA LEU A 73 -15.62 -9.57 4.95
C LEU A 73 -14.30 -9.04 4.37
N PRO A 74 -13.80 -9.54 3.23
CA PRO A 74 -12.53 -9.08 2.67
C PRO A 74 -12.55 -7.60 2.32
N ALA A 75 -13.67 -7.10 1.79
CA ALA A 75 -13.85 -5.69 1.48
C ALA A 75 -13.85 -4.82 2.76
N ALA A 76 -14.59 -5.25 3.78
CA ALA A 76 -14.61 -4.58 5.08
C ALA A 76 -13.23 -4.57 5.76
N MET A 77 -12.50 -5.69 5.69
CA MET A 77 -11.13 -5.81 6.20
C MET A 77 -10.17 -4.88 5.45
N ALA A 78 -10.23 -4.86 4.12
CA ALA A 78 -9.40 -3.97 3.31
C ALA A 78 -9.66 -2.50 3.67
N TYR A 79 -10.93 -2.11 3.80
CA TYR A 79 -11.30 -0.77 4.25
C TYR A 79 -10.70 -0.45 5.62
N MET A 80 -10.87 -1.33 6.62
CA MET A 80 -10.32 -1.10 7.97
C MET A 80 -8.79 -1.04 8.00
N LEU A 81 -8.10 -1.85 7.18
CA LEU A 81 -6.64 -1.89 7.14
C LEU A 81 -6.03 -0.63 6.52
N PHE A 82 -6.70 -0.06 5.51
CA PHE A 82 -6.17 1.06 4.73
C PHE A 82 -6.80 2.41 5.06
N LYS A 83 -7.93 2.45 5.78
CA LYS A 83 -8.50 3.69 6.30
C LYS A 83 -7.44 4.42 7.13
N GLN A 84 -7.26 5.69 6.82
CA GLN A 84 -6.33 6.58 7.53
C GLN A 84 -7.01 7.15 8.78
N ASP A 85 -6.27 7.19 9.88
CA ASP A 85 -6.66 7.88 11.11
C ASP A 85 -6.43 9.40 11.00
N THR A 86 -6.85 10.19 12.00
CA THR A 86 -6.62 11.64 12.07
C THR A 86 -5.14 12.03 12.00
N ALA A 87 -4.25 11.12 12.39
CA ALA A 87 -2.80 11.27 12.27
C ALA A 87 -2.22 10.91 10.87
N GLY A 88 -3.06 10.53 9.91
CA GLY A 88 -2.65 10.12 8.56
C GLY A 88 -2.09 8.70 8.43
N ASN A 89 -1.95 7.98 9.56
CA ASN A 89 -1.47 6.60 9.58
C ASN A 89 -2.61 5.60 9.38
N SER A 90 -2.38 4.55 8.60
CA SER A 90 -3.34 3.44 8.47
C SER A 90 -3.07 2.33 9.49
N LEU A 91 -4.08 1.52 9.81
CA LEU A 91 -3.95 0.38 10.72
C LEU A 91 -2.86 -0.59 10.22
N TYR A 92 -2.76 -0.81 8.91
CA TYR A 92 -1.69 -1.59 8.30
C TYR A 92 -0.29 -1.05 8.66
N GLN A 93 -0.08 0.26 8.58
CA GLN A 93 1.20 0.89 8.91
C GLN A 93 1.52 0.73 10.40
N GLN A 94 0.51 0.88 11.27
CA GLN A 94 0.67 0.70 12.72
C GLN A 94 1.03 -0.75 13.07
N LEU A 95 0.35 -1.73 12.47
CA LEU A 95 0.67 -3.16 12.63
C LEU A 95 2.10 -3.47 12.15
N ARG A 96 2.50 -2.91 11.01
CA ARG A 96 3.86 -3.07 10.49
C ARG A 96 4.91 -2.44 11.39
N ALA A 97 4.64 -1.24 11.91
CA ALA A 97 5.52 -0.54 12.84
C ALA A 97 5.65 -1.32 14.16
N PHE A 98 4.53 -1.81 14.70
CA PHE A 98 4.51 -2.65 15.89
C PHE A 98 5.32 -3.94 15.70
N ARG A 99 5.14 -4.64 14.57
CA ARG A 99 5.91 -5.86 14.26
C ARG A 99 7.41 -5.59 14.14
N THR A 100 7.77 -4.45 13.54
CA THR A 100 9.17 -4.02 13.40
C THR A 100 9.76 -3.65 14.76
N TRP A 101 9.01 -2.94 15.60
CA TRP A 101 9.42 -2.62 16.97
C TRP A 101 9.57 -3.88 17.84
N SER A 102 8.61 -4.79 17.79
CA SER A 102 8.64 -6.05 18.56
C SER A 102 9.84 -6.92 18.21
N SER A 103 10.31 -6.90 16.96
CA SER A 103 11.49 -7.66 16.54
C SER A 103 12.81 -6.99 16.90
N ARG A 104 12.84 -5.67 17.14
CA ARG A 104 14.04 -4.90 17.49
C ARG A 104 13.69 -3.77 18.47
N PRO A 105 13.37 -4.07 19.74
CA PRO A 105 13.06 -3.05 20.72
C PRO A 105 14.31 -2.19 20.95
N LYS A 106 14.31 -0.97 20.42
CA LYS A 106 15.35 0.03 20.75
C LYS A 106 15.02 0.57 22.14
N VAL A 107 15.84 0.20 23.14
CA VAL A 107 15.77 0.79 24.48
C VAL A 107 16.39 2.18 24.39
N TYR A 108 15.55 3.21 24.35
CA TYR A 108 16.00 4.59 24.44
C TYR A 108 16.29 4.90 25.91
N TYR A 109 17.55 4.76 26.30
CA TYR A 109 18.03 5.35 27.55
C TYR A 109 18.06 6.87 27.36
N TYR A 110 17.00 7.55 27.77
CA TYR A 110 17.08 8.99 27.98
C TYR A 110 18.09 9.21 29.10
N LYS A 111 19.34 9.55 28.73
CA LYS A 111 20.27 10.17 29.68
C LYS A 111 19.64 11.50 30.05
N ARG A 112 18.95 11.54 31.19
CA ARG A 112 18.61 12.79 31.86
C ARG A 112 19.95 13.47 32.15
N ARG A 113 20.33 14.43 31.30
CA ARG A 113 21.47 15.30 31.58
C ARG A 113 21.12 15.96 32.92
N GLY A 114 21.86 15.59 33.96
CA GLY A 114 21.83 16.31 35.22
C GLY A 114 22.11 17.78 34.95
N PHE A 115 21.38 18.63 35.65
CA PHE A 115 21.61 20.07 35.73
C PHE A 115 23.05 20.38 36.14
#